data_AF-A0A7X0VHL6-F1
#
_entry.id   AF-A0A7X0VHL6-F1
#
_cell.length_a   1.000
_cell.length_b   1.000
_cell.length_c   1.000
_cell.angle_alpha   90.00
_cell.angle_beta   90.00
_cell.angle_gamma   90.00
#
_symmetry.space_group_name_H-M   'P 1'
#
loop_
_entity.id
_entity.type
_entity.pdbx_description
1 polymer ?
#
loop_
_entity_poly.entity_id
_entity_poly.type
_entity_poly.pdbx_seq_one_letter_code
_entity_poly.pdbx_strand_id
1 'polypeptide(L)'
;MSNNTIKDTGSASTDYRVRVNGHPVHVYRTPVHFEDDRLEKERCEPEMASFCYFPMTEAQAVVEVEVLFGAPGDVNIRPLSRAIRWDIRERTIRFVLDSPVKLSVEIGRLIHRNLMIFAEQPEREPISEAAASGVDSLIYFGPGVHTIGGEYGILELKSRQTLYLAEGAVLRGRIFAEGANDIVIRGAGILEGTCLKGRWPDYLQSQFGEERGTERSAFVELRNCVNVTIKGIKLIDSPSWTVYLSGCEQVHIEDIKLIGYVPNSDGINPVDSRDVTIRDVFIRTGDDCVAVKANAGRANTVVERIAVRDSVFWADRASAIEIGHETTAAAIQDVIFENLDILHQDLEITGYHAIDIANCDQAAVRRITYRDIRVERARRLIGVRVNGGIFAKSPERGHCADIVFDNIVCGEEAPFDIHLYGYNEEHQVEGVVFRNLKHCGDPERKPQLYANPFVRDVVIDHEGHIRHADRLYPAEIRALQPRLAQRELEVGGIRFDCPSILPSEPVAGIPFEAGILHDRFDIGAGVHAETIFFLHTVAGLDARIGVVLAAYIVEYESGEDAIVPVVSRLDTDDWKLWSMAGWQAVRDGIRLYVQAWRNPEPERRIRAIRLERSEAGKHFIWLGVSYGI
;
A
#
# COMPACT_ATOMS: atom_id res chain seq x y z
N MET A 1 -2.89 34.07 -13.61
CA MET A 1 -1.44 33.90 -13.81
C MET A 1 -0.81 33.52 -12.48
N SER A 2 -0.81 32.22 -12.16
CA SER A 2 0.03 31.63 -11.12
C SER A 2 1.02 30.73 -11.85
N ASN A 3 2.31 30.92 -11.55
CA ASN A 3 3.43 30.24 -12.19
C ASN A 3 3.34 28.72 -12.02
N ASN A 4 2.91 28.02 -13.06
CA ASN A 4 2.92 26.55 -13.16
C ASN A 4 4.29 26.01 -13.65
N THR A 5 5.37 26.73 -13.36
CA THR A 5 6.73 26.44 -13.87
C THR A 5 7.46 25.28 -13.16
N ILE A 6 6.77 24.53 -12.28
CA ILE A 6 7.34 23.34 -11.59
C ILE A 6 7.01 22.03 -12.33
N LYS A 7 6.15 22.08 -13.36
CA LYS A 7 5.47 20.92 -13.94
C LYS A 7 5.87 20.63 -15.38
N ASP A 8 7.17 20.51 -15.64
CA ASP A 8 7.63 19.98 -16.92
C ASP A 8 8.66 18.90 -16.63
N THR A 9 8.38 17.64 -16.99
CA THR A 9 9.38 16.57 -16.93
C THR A 9 10.53 16.83 -17.89
N GLY A 10 10.60 17.96 -18.62
CA GLY A 10 11.78 18.46 -19.32
C GLY A 10 12.69 19.41 -18.51
N SER A 11 12.37 19.76 -17.27
CA SER A 11 13.24 20.60 -16.44
C SER A 11 14.42 19.80 -15.88
N ALA A 12 15.63 20.29 -16.13
CA ALA A 12 16.84 19.68 -15.61
C ALA A 12 16.84 19.70 -14.07
N SER A 13 17.27 18.59 -13.46
CA SER A 13 17.43 18.49 -12.01
C SER A 13 18.36 19.59 -11.49
N THR A 14 17.96 20.20 -10.37
CA THR A 14 18.79 21.11 -9.59
C THR A 14 19.56 20.39 -8.49
N ASP A 15 19.33 19.09 -8.33
CA ASP A 15 19.79 18.32 -7.18
C ASP A 15 20.98 17.43 -7.55
N TYR A 16 21.03 16.96 -8.81
CA TYR A 16 22.04 16.02 -9.27
C TYR A 16 22.55 16.35 -10.67
N ARG A 17 23.83 16.04 -10.91
CA ARG A 17 24.37 15.83 -12.27
C ARG A 17 24.91 14.42 -12.37
N VAL A 18 24.63 13.77 -13.51
CA VAL A 18 25.06 12.40 -13.75
C VAL A 18 25.98 12.36 -14.96
N ARG A 19 27.09 11.61 -14.83
CA ARG A 19 27.92 11.19 -15.95
C ARG A 19 27.98 9.67 -16.01
N VAL A 20 27.97 9.14 -17.22
CA VAL A 20 28.18 7.71 -17.50
C VAL A 20 29.34 7.60 -18.49
N ASN A 21 30.37 6.85 -18.11
CA ASN A 21 31.62 6.74 -18.89
C ASN A 21 32.21 8.12 -19.26
N GLY A 22 32.07 9.09 -18.36
CA GLY A 22 32.52 10.48 -18.55
C GLY A 22 31.55 11.39 -19.34
N HIS A 23 30.54 10.83 -19.99
CA HIS A 23 29.55 11.57 -20.78
C HIS A 23 28.37 12.04 -19.90
N PRO A 24 27.92 13.30 -20.03
CA PRO A 24 26.78 13.78 -19.26
C PRO A 24 25.49 13.07 -19.70
N VAL A 25 24.65 12.72 -18.73
CA VAL A 25 23.30 12.19 -18.94
C VAL A 25 22.28 13.24 -18.47
N HIS A 26 21.19 13.39 -19.23
CA HIS A 26 20.12 14.29 -18.82
C HIS A 26 19.43 13.76 -17.56
N VAL A 27 19.28 14.63 -16.55
CA VAL A 27 18.62 14.30 -15.28
C VAL A 27 17.32 15.08 -15.21
N TYR A 28 16.22 14.36 -15.25
CA TYR A 28 14.87 14.88 -15.17
C TYR A 28 14.46 15.11 -13.73
N ARG A 29 13.48 16.00 -13.52
CA ARG A 29 12.84 16.24 -12.23
C ARG A 29 11.39 15.81 -12.29
N THR A 30 10.90 15.17 -11.22
CA THR A 30 9.52 14.66 -11.18
C THR A 30 8.96 14.65 -9.75
N PRO A 31 7.67 14.97 -9.55
CA PRO A 31 7.01 14.82 -8.25
C PRO A 31 6.83 13.34 -7.91
N VAL A 32 6.99 12.98 -6.64
CA VAL A 32 6.98 11.56 -6.19
C VAL A 32 6.18 11.30 -4.92
N HIS A 33 6.16 12.24 -3.99
CA HIS A 33 5.49 12.07 -2.70
C HIS A 33 4.59 13.26 -2.42
N PHE A 34 3.49 12.97 -1.74
CA PHE A 34 2.53 13.96 -1.29
C PHE A 34 2.08 13.52 0.10
N GLU A 35 2.24 14.39 1.11
CA GLU A 35 1.66 14.21 2.44
C GLU A 35 0.26 14.82 2.45
N ASP A 36 -0.77 13.98 2.64
CA ASP A 36 -2.16 14.40 2.85
C ASP A 36 -2.39 14.39 4.36
N ASP A 37 -1.74 15.33 5.05
CA ASP A 37 -2.09 15.56 6.44
C ASP A 37 -3.43 16.31 6.45
N ARG A 38 -4.53 15.56 6.58
CA ARG A 38 -5.91 16.07 6.58
C ARG A 38 -6.16 17.15 7.66
N LEU A 39 -5.18 17.41 8.50
CA LEU A 39 -5.22 18.31 9.66
C LEU A 39 -4.70 19.73 9.36
N GLU A 40 -3.85 19.93 8.34
CA GLU A 40 -3.26 21.24 8.05
C GLU A 40 -3.54 21.69 6.60
N LYS A 41 -4.42 22.70 6.47
CA LYS A 41 -4.81 23.31 5.18
C LYS A 41 -3.70 24.17 4.55
N GLU A 42 -2.54 24.26 5.17
CA GLU A 42 -1.45 25.12 4.74
C GLU A 42 -0.50 24.38 3.79
N ARG A 43 -0.93 24.30 2.53
CA ARG A 43 -0.07 24.14 1.34
C ARG A 43 0.71 22.82 1.24
N CYS A 44 0.04 21.79 0.74
CA CYS A 44 0.65 20.53 0.33
C CYS A 44 1.31 20.67 -1.08
N GLU A 45 2.59 21.01 -1.14
CA GLU A 45 3.38 20.86 -2.37
C GLU A 45 3.99 19.46 -2.41
N PRO A 46 3.99 18.76 -3.56
CA PRO A 46 4.62 17.45 -3.65
C PRO A 46 6.12 17.56 -3.47
N GLU A 47 6.71 16.57 -2.82
CA GLU A 47 8.14 16.41 -2.81
C GLU A 47 8.64 15.92 -4.17
N MET A 48 9.87 16.33 -4.49
CA MET A 48 10.45 16.17 -5.81
C MET A 48 11.65 15.23 -5.75
N ALA A 49 11.67 14.26 -6.66
CA ALA A 49 12.84 13.44 -6.94
C ALA A 49 13.45 13.80 -8.29
N SER A 50 14.58 13.14 -8.58
CA SER A 50 15.20 13.18 -9.89
C SER A 50 15.24 11.78 -10.51
N PHE A 51 15.25 11.70 -11.84
CA PHE A 51 15.55 10.46 -12.51
C PHE A 51 16.39 10.67 -13.76
N CYS A 52 17.15 9.66 -14.17
CA CYS A 52 17.79 9.62 -15.47
C CYS A 52 17.73 8.22 -16.05
N TYR A 53 17.93 8.11 -17.36
CA TYR A 53 18.04 6.84 -18.05
C TYR A 53 19.13 6.92 -19.13
N PHE A 54 19.73 5.78 -19.43
CA PHE A 54 20.70 5.65 -20.52
C PHE A 54 20.81 4.19 -20.96
N PRO A 55 21.03 3.91 -22.25
CA PRO A 55 21.31 2.56 -22.72
C PRO A 55 22.73 2.12 -22.31
N MET A 56 22.86 0.92 -21.75
CA MET A 56 24.17 0.29 -21.49
C MET A 56 24.71 -0.35 -22.77
N THR A 57 25.50 0.41 -23.54
CA THR A 57 26.12 -0.05 -24.79
C THR A 57 27.44 -0.78 -24.59
N GLU A 58 28.07 -0.60 -23.42
CA GLU A 58 29.30 -1.26 -23.00
C GLU A 58 29.03 -2.33 -21.95
N ALA A 59 29.95 -3.28 -21.78
CA ALA A 59 29.83 -4.34 -20.77
C ALA A 59 29.83 -3.80 -19.33
N GLN A 60 30.41 -2.63 -19.11
CA GLN A 60 30.38 -1.92 -17.84
C GLN A 60 30.05 -0.45 -18.07
N ALA A 61 29.34 0.14 -17.12
CA ALA A 61 29.07 1.58 -17.07
C ALA A 61 29.62 2.15 -15.77
N VAL A 62 30.56 3.09 -15.86
CA VAL A 62 31.04 3.88 -14.72
C VAL A 62 30.10 5.05 -14.52
N VAL A 63 29.38 5.05 -13.41
CA VAL A 63 28.39 6.08 -13.07
C VAL A 63 28.99 7.03 -12.03
N GLU A 64 28.90 8.32 -12.31
CA GLU A 64 29.33 9.40 -11.42
C GLU A 64 28.13 10.32 -11.15
N VAL A 65 27.71 10.41 -9.89
CA VAL A 65 26.59 11.24 -9.43
C VAL A 65 27.14 12.37 -8.57
N GLU A 66 27.14 13.59 -9.12
CA GLU A 66 27.46 14.81 -8.37
C GLU A 66 26.22 15.32 -7.63
N VAL A 67 26.29 15.38 -6.30
CA VAL A 67 25.24 15.91 -5.42
C VAL A 67 25.39 17.42 -5.30
N LEU A 68 24.39 18.18 -5.77
CA LEU A 68 24.47 19.65 -5.88
C LEU A 68 24.04 20.39 -4.61
N PHE A 69 23.35 19.71 -3.70
CA PHE A 69 22.77 20.33 -2.51
C PHE A 69 23.57 20.09 -1.22
N GLY A 70 24.70 19.40 -1.29
CA GLY A 70 25.50 19.08 -0.10
C GLY A 70 26.51 17.98 -0.36
N ALA A 71 27.37 17.72 0.63
CA ALA A 71 28.15 16.49 0.64
C ALA A 71 27.19 15.31 0.94
N PRO A 72 27.29 14.17 0.23
CA PRO A 72 26.31 13.09 0.32
C PRO A 72 26.16 12.46 1.71
N GLY A 73 27.21 12.43 2.54
CA GLY A 73 27.14 11.74 3.84
C GLY A 73 26.86 10.25 3.65
N ASP A 74 25.77 9.75 4.22
CA ASP A 74 25.32 8.36 4.05
C ASP A 74 24.67 8.15 2.67
N VAL A 75 25.03 7.07 1.98
CA VAL A 75 24.51 6.74 0.65
C VAL A 75 23.98 5.32 0.63
N ASN A 76 22.73 5.16 0.20
CA ASN A 76 22.13 3.86 -0.09
C ASN A 76 21.84 3.77 -1.59
N ILE A 77 22.38 2.74 -2.25
CA ILE A 77 22.04 2.41 -3.64
C ILE A 77 21.18 1.16 -3.61
N ARG A 78 19.89 1.33 -3.87
CA ARG A 78 18.88 0.27 -3.83
C ARG A 78 18.50 -0.19 -5.24
N PRO A 79 18.09 -1.46 -5.44
CA PRO A 79 17.94 -2.50 -4.42
C PRO A 79 19.26 -2.93 -3.77
N LEU A 80 19.27 -3.07 -2.44
CA LEU A 80 20.44 -3.48 -1.66
C LEU A 80 20.92 -4.88 -2.04
N SER A 81 20.01 -5.71 -2.56
CA SER A 81 20.30 -7.05 -3.10
C SER A 81 21.32 -7.04 -4.25
N ARG A 82 21.50 -5.90 -4.93
CA ARG A 82 22.54 -5.72 -5.95
C ARG A 82 23.95 -5.52 -5.39
N ALA A 83 24.07 -5.24 -4.08
CA ALA A 83 25.35 -5.07 -3.38
C ALA A 83 26.33 -4.13 -4.10
N ILE A 84 25.81 -3.05 -4.71
CA ILE A 84 26.60 -2.10 -5.49
C ILE A 84 27.55 -1.36 -4.54
N ARG A 85 28.84 -1.54 -4.77
CA ARG A 85 29.88 -0.80 -4.07
C ARG A 85 30.06 0.57 -4.71
N TRP A 86 30.20 1.57 -3.86
CA TRP A 86 30.41 2.94 -4.28
C TRP A 86 31.56 3.58 -3.49
N ASP A 87 32.14 4.62 -4.06
CA ASP A 87 33.11 5.50 -3.42
C ASP A 87 32.63 6.95 -3.50
N ILE A 88 32.96 7.76 -2.49
CA ILE A 88 32.68 9.21 -2.51
C ILE A 88 33.99 9.97 -2.69
N ARG A 89 33.99 10.92 -3.62
CA ARG A 89 35.04 11.93 -3.76
C ARG A 89 34.39 13.30 -3.70
N GLU A 90 34.64 14.02 -2.60
CA GLU A 90 34.00 15.31 -2.30
C GLU A 90 32.46 15.23 -2.34
N ARG A 91 31.85 15.62 -3.47
CA ARG A 91 30.40 15.61 -3.69
C ARG A 91 29.94 14.56 -4.71
N THR A 92 30.87 13.78 -5.25
CA THR A 92 30.58 12.82 -6.31
C THR A 92 30.59 11.40 -5.76
N ILE A 93 29.47 10.72 -5.90
CA ILE A 93 29.32 9.28 -5.66
C ILE A 93 29.69 8.58 -6.96
N ARG A 94 30.59 7.61 -6.90
CA ARG A 94 31.02 6.83 -8.04
C ARG A 94 30.82 5.35 -7.80
N PHE A 95 30.25 4.66 -8.78
CA PHE A 95 30.09 3.21 -8.78
C PHE A 95 30.13 2.65 -10.20
N VAL A 96 30.19 1.32 -10.31
CA VAL A 96 30.26 0.61 -11.59
C VAL A 96 29.06 -0.33 -11.70
N LEU A 97 28.41 -0.32 -12.85
CA LEU A 97 27.35 -1.25 -13.22
C LEU A 97 27.89 -2.24 -14.26
N ASP A 98 27.55 -3.51 -14.12
CA ASP A 98 27.95 -4.60 -15.02
C ASP A 98 26.80 -5.17 -15.85
N SER A 99 25.58 -4.69 -15.59
CA SER A 99 24.35 -5.15 -16.21
C SER A 99 23.27 -4.08 -16.11
N PRO A 100 22.29 -4.08 -17.05
CA PRO A 100 21.10 -3.23 -16.95
C PRO A 100 20.40 -3.39 -15.60
N VAL A 101 20.03 -2.27 -14.99
CA VAL A 101 19.47 -2.23 -13.64
C VAL A 101 18.68 -0.94 -13.42
N LYS A 102 17.65 -1.05 -12.57
CA LYS A 102 16.78 0.05 -12.15
C LYS A 102 17.09 0.32 -10.67
N LEU A 103 17.60 1.52 -10.37
CA LEU A 103 18.16 1.86 -9.07
C LEU A 103 17.50 3.09 -8.44
N SER A 104 17.54 3.16 -7.11
CA SER A 104 17.35 4.37 -6.32
C SER A 104 18.65 4.71 -5.60
N VAL A 105 19.15 5.93 -5.78
CA VAL A 105 20.27 6.49 -5.02
C VAL A 105 19.72 7.46 -3.99
N GLU A 106 19.82 7.08 -2.72
CA GLU A 106 19.28 7.81 -1.57
C GLU A 106 20.41 8.44 -0.76
N ILE A 107 20.23 9.73 -0.43
CA ILE A 107 21.23 10.55 0.26
C ILE A 107 20.74 10.84 1.68
N GLY A 108 21.41 10.27 2.67
CA GLY A 108 21.06 10.39 4.08
C GLY A 108 19.61 9.96 4.35
N ARG A 109 18.87 10.80 5.07
CA ARG A 109 17.44 10.58 5.38
C ARG A 109 16.49 11.20 4.35
N LEU A 110 17.01 11.81 3.28
CA LEU A 110 16.22 12.53 2.27
C LEU A 110 15.69 11.57 1.21
N ILE A 111 14.90 10.57 1.61
CA ILE A 111 14.45 9.48 0.74
C ILE A 111 13.59 9.96 -0.43
N HIS A 112 12.79 11.03 -0.25
CA HIS A 112 11.97 11.57 -1.33
C HIS A 112 12.74 12.49 -2.29
N ARG A 113 13.97 12.90 -1.93
CA ARG A 113 14.89 13.65 -2.81
C ARG A 113 15.88 12.72 -3.52
N ASN A 114 15.55 11.44 -3.66
CA ASN A 114 16.42 10.45 -4.29
C ASN A 114 16.64 10.72 -5.79
N LEU A 115 17.66 10.04 -6.33
CA LEU A 115 17.91 9.95 -7.76
C LEU A 115 17.61 8.52 -8.23
N MET A 116 16.60 8.36 -9.08
CA MET A 116 16.31 7.11 -9.76
C MET A 116 17.18 6.98 -11.03
N ILE A 117 17.88 5.86 -11.19
CA ILE A 117 18.77 5.63 -12.34
C ILE A 117 18.30 4.38 -13.07
N PHE A 118 17.98 4.54 -14.36
CA PHE A 118 17.57 3.45 -15.22
C PHE A 118 18.68 3.17 -16.25
N ALA A 119 19.55 2.22 -15.91
CA ALA A 119 20.55 1.71 -16.84
C ALA A 119 19.88 0.62 -17.70
N GLU A 120 19.59 0.95 -18.96
CA GLU A 120 18.67 0.17 -19.78
C GLU A 120 19.40 -0.81 -20.71
N GLN A 121 18.75 -1.92 -21.04
CA GLN A 121 19.18 -2.73 -22.16
C GLN A 121 19.00 -1.90 -23.45
N PRO A 122 20.01 -1.82 -24.33
CA PRO A 122 19.84 -1.15 -25.61
C PRO A 122 18.64 -1.71 -26.38
N GLU A 123 17.83 -0.81 -26.96
CA GLU A 123 16.62 -1.22 -27.66
C GLU A 123 16.94 -2.18 -28.81
N ARG A 124 16.18 -3.27 -28.90
CA ARG A 124 16.25 -4.20 -30.03
C ARG A 124 15.40 -3.67 -31.17
N GLU A 125 16.01 -3.47 -32.34
CA GLU A 125 15.34 -3.03 -33.56
C GLU A 125 14.59 -1.69 -33.36
N PRO A 126 15.31 -0.59 -33.04
CA PRO A 126 14.68 0.73 -32.97
C PRO A 126 14.13 1.14 -34.34
N ILE A 127 12.95 1.78 -34.35
CA ILE A 127 12.29 2.22 -35.57
C ILE A 127 12.72 3.64 -35.89
N SER A 128 13.25 3.86 -37.10
CA SER A 128 13.57 5.21 -37.58
C SER A 128 12.36 5.90 -38.18
N GLU A 129 12.35 7.24 -38.18
CA GLU A 129 11.29 8.03 -38.81
C GLU A 129 11.09 7.68 -40.30
N ALA A 130 12.19 7.42 -41.02
CA ALA A 130 12.13 6.98 -42.42
C ALA A 130 11.46 5.61 -42.58
N ALA A 131 11.72 4.67 -41.66
CA ALA A 131 11.09 3.35 -41.66
C ALA A 131 9.61 3.40 -41.22
N ALA A 132 9.23 4.42 -40.44
CA ALA A 132 7.85 4.63 -40.02
C ALA A 132 6.96 5.27 -41.09
N SER A 133 7.56 5.98 -42.05
CA SER A 133 6.83 6.72 -43.07
C SER A 133 5.99 5.78 -43.96
N GLY A 134 4.68 6.05 -44.04
CA GLY A 134 3.74 5.28 -44.88
C GLY A 134 3.30 3.93 -44.30
N VAL A 135 3.59 3.66 -43.02
CA VAL A 135 3.14 2.45 -42.31
C VAL A 135 1.87 2.76 -41.52
N ASP A 136 0.69 2.47 -42.09
CA ASP A 136 -0.61 2.82 -41.49
C ASP A 136 -0.86 2.20 -40.11
N SER A 137 -0.25 1.04 -39.83
CA SER A 137 -0.36 0.35 -38.54
C SER A 137 0.57 0.91 -37.46
N LEU A 138 1.45 1.85 -37.78
CA LEU A 138 2.45 2.39 -36.87
C LEU A 138 2.17 3.86 -36.55
N ILE A 139 1.97 4.14 -35.27
CA ILE A 139 1.91 5.49 -34.73
C ILE A 139 3.28 5.81 -34.14
N TYR A 140 4.04 6.68 -34.81
CA TYR A 140 5.43 6.99 -34.46
C TYR A 140 5.56 8.38 -33.86
N PHE A 141 6.26 8.48 -32.72
CA PHE A 141 6.72 9.73 -32.15
C PHE A 141 8.24 9.71 -32.01
N GLY A 142 8.91 10.59 -32.77
CA GLY A 142 10.36 10.79 -32.72
C GLY A 142 10.82 11.69 -31.57
N PRO A 143 12.13 11.95 -31.43
CA PRO A 143 12.68 12.82 -30.39
C PRO A 143 12.01 14.20 -30.37
N GLY A 144 11.70 14.70 -29.17
CA GLY A 144 11.00 15.98 -28.97
C GLY A 144 9.71 15.83 -28.16
N VAL A 145 9.09 16.96 -27.83
CA VAL A 145 7.84 17.02 -27.06
C VAL A 145 6.65 17.06 -28.00
N HIS A 146 5.74 16.12 -27.83
CA HIS A 146 4.50 15.94 -28.58
C HIS A 146 3.32 16.07 -27.64
N THR A 147 2.17 16.53 -28.14
CA THR A 147 0.96 16.66 -27.31
C THR A 147 -0.26 16.21 -28.09
N ILE A 148 -1.03 15.31 -27.52
CA ILE A 148 -2.32 14.90 -28.06
C ILE A 148 -3.35 15.98 -27.72
N GLY A 149 -4.04 16.48 -28.75
CA GLY A 149 -5.10 17.47 -28.58
C GLY A 149 -6.38 16.89 -27.97
N GLY A 150 -7.33 17.76 -27.62
CA GLY A 150 -8.61 17.39 -27.03
C GLY A 150 -8.67 17.56 -25.51
N GLU A 151 -9.86 17.43 -24.94
CA GLU A 151 -10.12 17.77 -23.53
C GLU A 151 -9.34 16.91 -22.52
N TYR A 152 -9.05 15.65 -22.88
CA TYR A 152 -8.33 14.69 -22.07
C TYR A 152 -7.07 14.12 -22.77
N GLY A 153 -6.69 14.67 -23.93
CA GLY A 153 -5.50 14.26 -24.68
C GLY A 153 -5.44 12.77 -25.00
N ILE A 154 -6.52 12.18 -25.52
CA ILE A 154 -6.65 10.73 -25.72
C ILE A 154 -6.10 10.31 -27.09
N LEU A 155 -5.10 9.43 -27.09
CA LEU A 155 -4.67 8.67 -28.26
C LEU A 155 -5.35 7.30 -28.23
N GLU A 156 -6.27 7.08 -29.17
CA GLU A 156 -6.97 5.81 -29.29
C GLU A 156 -6.20 4.83 -30.19
N LEU A 157 -5.93 3.62 -29.69
CA LEU A 157 -5.34 2.53 -30.45
C LEU A 157 -6.41 1.55 -30.93
N LYS A 158 -6.22 1.05 -32.16
CA LYS A 158 -7.05 0.03 -32.82
C LYS A 158 -6.26 -1.26 -32.98
N SER A 159 -6.97 -2.32 -33.37
CA SER A 159 -6.36 -3.64 -33.56
C SER A 159 -5.19 -3.59 -34.55
N ARG A 160 -4.13 -4.35 -34.25
CA ARG A 160 -2.89 -4.46 -35.04
C ARG A 160 -2.10 -3.15 -35.17
N GLN A 161 -2.34 -2.19 -34.28
CA GLN A 161 -1.54 -0.96 -34.24
C GLN A 161 -0.36 -1.09 -33.27
N THR A 162 0.74 -0.48 -33.68
CA THR A 162 1.91 -0.25 -32.84
C THR A 162 2.02 1.23 -32.52
N LEU A 163 2.06 1.60 -31.25
CA LEU A 163 2.57 2.90 -30.80
C LEU A 163 4.06 2.77 -30.50
N TYR A 164 4.87 3.59 -31.17
CA TYR A 164 6.32 3.64 -30.99
C TYR A 164 6.76 5.00 -30.47
N LEU A 165 7.34 5.03 -29.26
CA LEU A 165 7.93 6.23 -28.65
C LEU A 165 9.46 6.11 -28.70
N ALA A 166 10.08 6.82 -29.64
CA ALA A 166 11.53 6.78 -29.81
C ALA A 166 12.27 7.32 -28.58
N GLU A 167 13.55 6.97 -28.43
CA GLU A 167 14.43 7.60 -27.43
C GLU A 167 14.41 9.14 -27.57
N GLY A 168 14.26 9.85 -26.45
CA GLY A 168 14.14 11.30 -26.44
C GLY A 168 12.76 11.85 -26.86
N ALA A 169 11.79 10.99 -27.21
CA ALA A 169 10.40 11.40 -27.38
C ALA A 169 9.72 11.60 -26.01
N VAL A 170 8.94 12.68 -25.89
CA VAL A 170 8.02 12.91 -24.77
C VAL A 170 6.63 13.11 -25.36
N LEU A 171 5.72 12.17 -25.12
CA LEU A 171 4.33 12.25 -25.55
C LEU A 171 3.45 12.67 -24.37
N ARG A 172 2.84 13.85 -24.46
CA ARG A 172 1.83 14.34 -23.51
C ARG A 172 0.45 13.90 -23.95
N GLY A 173 -0.18 13.04 -23.17
CA GLY A 173 -1.49 12.47 -23.49
C GLY A 173 -1.70 11.13 -22.81
N ARG A 174 -2.92 10.60 -22.91
CA ARG A 174 -3.29 9.27 -22.41
C ARG A 174 -3.53 8.31 -23.57
N ILE A 175 -3.40 7.03 -23.29
CA ILE A 175 -3.66 5.95 -24.25
C ILE A 175 -4.98 5.28 -23.89
N PHE A 176 -5.80 5.02 -24.91
CA PHE A 176 -7.05 4.28 -24.76
C PHE A 176 -7.17 3.20 -25.84
N ALA A 177 -7.70 2.03 -25.49
CA ALA A 177 -8.18 1.06 -26.47
C ALA A 177 -9.35 0.26 -25.89
N GLU A 178 -10.32 -0.07 -26.73
CA GLU A 178 -11.45 -0.93 -26.36
C GLU A 178 -11.73 -1.98 -27.43
N GLY A 179 -11.85 -3.25 -27.02
CA GLY A 179 -12.20 -4.37 -27.91
C GLY A 179 -11.17 -4.62 -29.02
N ALA A 180 -9.92 -4.20 -28.82
CA ALA A 180 -8.88 -4.25 -29.83
C ALA A 180 -7.90 -5.41 -29.59
N ASN A 181 -7.35 -5.95 -30.68
CA ASN A 181 -6.47 -7.12 -30.63
C ASN A 181 -5.10 -6.80 -31.25
N ASP A 182 -4.05 -7.47 -30.79
CA ASP A 182 -2.70 -7.35 -31.36
C ASP A 182 -2.12 -5.93 -31.25
N ILE A 183 -2.24 -5.30 -30.07
CA ILE A 183 -1.69 -3.96 -29.81
C ILE A 183 -0.26 -4.07 -29.31
N VAL A 184 0.62 -3.20 -29.82
CA VAL A 184 1.98 -3.04 -29.29
C VAL A 184 2.22 -1.58 -28.90
N ILE A 185 2.66 -1.34 -27.68
CA ILE A 185 3.14 -0.03 -27.20
C ILE A 185 4.59 -0.22 -26.80
N ARG A 186 5.53 0.40 -27.51
CA ARG A 186 6.96 0.17 -27.26
C ARG A 186 7.86 1.38 -27.53
N GLY A 187 9.11 1.25 -27.11
CA GLY A 187 10.19 2.18 -27.38
C GLY A 187 10.84 2.66 -26.08
N ALA A 188 11.79 3.59 -26.19
CA ALA A 188 12.54 4.12 -25.05
C ALA A 188 12.05 5.50 -24.58
N GLY A 189 11.02 6.06 -25.21
CA GLY A 189 10.47 7.38 -24.89
C GLY A 189 9.61 7.44 -23.63
N ILE A 190 9.11 8.65 -23.34
CA ILE A 190 8.31 9.00 -22.17
C ILE A 190 6.87 9.29 -22.60
N LEU A 191 5.90 8.71 -21.89
CA LEU A 191 4.52 9.18 -21.85
C LEU A 191 4.32 10.00 -20.58
N GLU A 192 3.89 11.26 -20.71
CA GLU A 192 3.80 12.24 -19.62
C GLU A 192 2.35 12.70 -19.35
N GLY A 193 1.91 12.61 -18.10
CA GLY A 193 0.55 12.96 -17.65
C GLY A 193 0.40 14.37 -17.10
N THR A 194 1.46 15.18 -17.09
CA THR A 194 1.54 16.46 -16.38
C THR A 194 0.50 17.51 -16.77
N CYS A 195 0.04 17.48 -18.03
CA CYS A 195 -1.00 18.38 -18.52
C CYS A 195 -2.43 17.81 -18.47
N LEU A 196 -2.61 16.59 -17.96
CA LEU A 196 -3.92 15.93 -17.91
C LEU A 196 -4.77 16.47 -16.75
N LYS A 197 -6.08 16.52 -16.99
CA LYS A 197 -7.12 16.76 -15.98
C LYS A 197 -7.38 15.48 -15.15
N GLY A 198 -8.16 15.59 -14.08
CA GLY A 198 -8.57 14.50 -13.21
C GLY A 198 -7.49 14.04 -12.24
N ARG A 199 -6.58 14.95 -11.85
CA ARG A 199 -5.37 14.60 -11.09
C ARG A 199 -5.66 14.33 -9.63
N TRP A 200 -6.68 14.98 -9.09
CA TRP A 200 -6.97 14.93 -7.67
C TRP A 200 -8.29 14.20 -7.41
N PRO A 201 -8.37 13.41 -6.32
CA PRO A 201 -9.65 12.95 -5.78
C PRO A 201 -10.62 14.11 -5.57
N ASP A 202 -11.93 13.87 -5.69
CA ASP A 202 -12.99 14.89 -5.60
C ASP A 202 -12.89 15.81 -4.39
N TYR A 203 -12.41 15.29 -3.25
CA TYR A 203 -12.24 16.06 -2.01
C TYR A 203 -11.01 16.99 -2.02
N LEU A 204 -10.05 16.78 -2.92
CA LEU A 204 -8.84 17.60 -3.10
C LEU A 204 -8.91 18.51 -4.34
N GLN A 205 -9.78 18.24 -5.32
CA GLN A 205 -9.84 18.99 -6.59
C GLN A 205 -9.86 20.51 -6.40
N SER A 206 -10.79 21.02 -5.59
CA SER A 206 -10.91 22.48 -5.36
C SER A 206 -9.70 23.08 -4.67
N GLN A 207 -8.96 22.31 -3.84
CA GLN A 207 -7.74 22.79 -3.18
C GLN A 207 -6.59 22.99 -4.16
N PHE A 208 -6.56 22.21 -5.25
CA PHE A 208 -5.54 22.27 -6.29
C PHE A 208 -5.98 22.99 -7.55
N GLY A 209 -7.08 23.75 -7.49
CA GLY A 209 -7.58 24.53 -8.61
C GLY A 209 -8.18 23.70 -9.74
N GLU A 210 -8.58 22.46 -9.45
CA GLU A 210 -9.34 21.60 -10.34
C GLU A 210 -10.84 21.72 -10.05
N GLU A 211 -11.65 21.69 -11.11
CA GLU A 211 -13.11 21.79 -10.97
C GLU A 211 -13.63 20.54 -10.25
N ARG A 212 -14.53 20.73 -9.27
CA ARG A 212 -15.10 19.61 -8.52
C ARG A 212 -15.94 18.73 -9.44
N GLY A 213 -15.73 17.42 -9.38
CA GLY A 213 -16.35 16.43 -10.26
C GLY A 213 -15.60 16.21 -11.58
N THR A 214 -14.38 16.74 -11.72
CA THR A 214 -13.55 16.44 -12.90
C THR A 214 -13.27 14.94 -12.97
N GLU A 215 -13.52 14.35 -14.14
CA GLU A 215 -13.34 12.90 -14.34
C GLU A 215 -11.88 12.49 -14.17
N ARG A 216 -11.65 11.48 -13.33
CA ARG A 216 -10.33 10.86 -13.11
C ARG A 216 -10.15 9.68 -14.04
N SER A 217 -9.51 9.93 -15.17
CA SER A 217 -9.25 8.93 -16.20
C SER A 217 -7.91 8.22 -16.00
N ALA A 218 -7.88 6.92 -16.29
CA ALA A 218 -6.64 6.14 -16.29
C ALA A 218 -5.72 6.56 -17.44
N PHE A 219 -4.40 6.44 -17.22
CA PHE A 219 -3.39 7.00 -18.12
C PHE A 219 -3.12 6.14 -19.35
N VAL A 220 -3.02 4.83 -19.17
CA VAL A 220 -3.08 3.81 -20.20
C VAL A 220 -4.25 2.91 -19.86
N GLU A 221 -5.35 3.07 -20.60
CA GLU A 221 -6.60 2.36 -20.37
C GLU A 221 -6.88 1.38 -21.51
N LEU A 222 -6.86 0.09 -21.18
CA LEU A 222 -7.14 -0.98 -22.14
C LEU A 222 -8.33 -1.79 -21.64
N ARG A 223 -9.39 -1.83 -22.44
CA ARG A 223 -10.64 -2.52 -22.11
C ARG A 223 -10.90 -3.64 -23.09
N ASN A 224 -11.15 -4.85 -22.61
CA ASN A 224 -11.50 -6.01 -23.44
C ASN A 224 -10.52 -6.25 -24.60
N CYS A 225 -9.23 -5.96 -24.38
CA CYS A 225 -8.21 -6.13 -25.41
C CYS A 225 -7.55 -7.51 -25.29
N VAL A 226 -7.16 -8.09 -26.43
CA VAL A 226 -6.50 -9.40 -26.47
C VAL A 226 -5.14 -9.29 -27.16
N ASN A 227 -4.13 -9.96 -26.64
CA ASN A 227 -2.78 -9.97 -27.20
C ASN A 227 -2.18 -8.55 -27.24
N VAL A 228 -1.83 -8.02 -26.06
CA VAL A 228 -1.26 -6.69 -25.89
C VAL A 228 0.18 -6.78 -25.41
N THR A 229 1.08 -6.01 -26.00
CA THR A 229 2.45 -5.83 -25.50
C THR A 229 2.71 -4.38 -25.12
N ILE A 230 3.22 -4.12 -23.90
CA ILE A 230 3.72 -2.82 -23.46
C ILE A 230 5.19 -2.98 -23.05
N LYS A 231 6.12 -2.25 -23.69
CA LYS A 231 7.55 -2.49 -23.49
C LYS A 231 8.45 -1.25 -23.50
N GLY A 232 9.34 -1.12 -22.52
CA GLY A 232 10.48 -0.18 -22.53
C GLY A 232 10.17 1.29 -22.21
N ILE A 233 8.90 1.70 -22.37
CA ILE A 233 8.47 3.09 -22.18
C ILE A 233 8.55 3.51 -20.71
N LYS A 234 8.64 4.83 -20.50
CA LYS A 234 8.50 5.43 -19.17
C LYS A 234 7.15 6.12 -19.06
N LEU A 235 6.42 5.86 -17.98
CA LEU A 235 5.12 6.43 -17.64
C LEU A 235 5.32 7.39 -16.49
N ILE A 236 5.27 8.69 -16.77
CA ILE A 236 5.62 9.72 -15.78
C ILE A 236 4.41 10.58 -15.48
N ASP A 237 4.18 10.80 -14.19
CA ASP A 237 3.24 11.78 -13.66
C ASP A 237 1.78 11.53 -14.05
N SER A 238 1.35 10.26 -13.89
CA SER A 238 -0.02 9.81 -14.13
C SER A 238 -1.05 10.57 -13.27
N PRO A 239 -2.21 10.98 -13.80
CA PRO A 239 -3.27 11.66 -13.05
C PRO A 239 -4.13 10.72 -12.18
N SER A 240 -4.09 9.41 -12.43
CA SER A 240 -4.91 8.38 -11.79
C SER A 240 -4.23 7.02 -11.97
N TRP A 241 -4.97 5.91 -11.86
CA TRP A 241 -4.48 4.57 -12.20
C TRP A 241 -3.73 4.59 -13.53
N THR A 242 -2.51 4.07 -13.51
CA THR A 242 -1.56 4.33 -14.58
C THR A 242 -1.74 3.34 -15.73
N VAL A 243 -1.65 2.03 -15.47
CA VAL A 243 -1.95 0.99 -16.46
C VAL A 243 -3.15 0.20 -16.00
N TYR A 244 -4.32 0.56 -16.54
CA TYR A 244 -5.59 -0.08 -16.23
C TYR A 244 -5.98 -1.08 -17.31
N LEU A 245 -5.91 -2.37 -16.97
CA LEU A 245 -6.32 -3.47 -17.84
C LEU A 245 -7.69 -3.98 -17.37
N SER A 246 -8.76 -3.66 -18.09
CA SER A 246 -10.11 -4.09 -17.73
C SER A 246 -10.58 -5.20 -18.68
N GLY A 247 -10.71 -6.43 -18.19
CA GLY A 247 -11.19 -7.54 -19.02
C GLY A 247 -10.24 -7.95 -20.14
N CYS A 248 -8.94 -7.71 -19.99
CA CYS A 248 -7.95 -8.03 -21.03
C CYS A 248 -7.46 -9.48 -20.91
N GLU A 249 -6.97 -10.01 -22.02
CA GLU A 249 -6.42 -11.36 -22.11
C GLU A 249 -5.08 -11.35 -22.87
N GLN A 250 -4.12 -12.18 -22.43
CA GLN A 250 -2.80 -12.30 -23.06
C GLN A 250 -2.07 -10.95 -23.12
N VAL A 251 -1.77 -10.40 -21.95
CA VAL A 251 -1.08 -9.10 -21.83
C VAL A 251 0.35 -9.31 -21.35
N HIS A 252 1.31 -8.74 -22.06
CA HIS A 252 2.73 -8.78 -21.72
C HIS A 252 3.26 -7.37 -21.47
N ILE A 253 3.71 -7.11 -20.24
CA ILE A 253 4.30 -5.84 -19.82
C ILE A 253 5.74 -6.08 -19.39
N GLU A 254 6.69 -5.36 -20.00
CA GLU A 254 8.12 -5.60 -19.78
C GLU A 254 8.95 -4.31 -19.81
N ASP A 255 9.92 -4.18 -18.89
CA ASP A 255 10.91 -3.10 -18.90
C ASP A 255 10.31 -1.68 -18.88
N ILE A 256 9.13 -1.51 -18.29
CA ILE A 256 8.52 -0.19 -18.09
C ILE A 256 8.96 0.44 -16.77
N LYS A 257 9.02 1.77 -16.77
CA LYS A 257 9.36 2.57 -15.58
C LYS A 257 8.20 3.50 -15.30
N LEU A 258 7.67 3.46 -14.08
CA LEU A 258 6.49 4.21 -13.70
C LEU A 258 6.81 5.07 -12.49
N ILE A 259 6.57 6.38 -12.61
CA ILE A 259 6.73 7.33 -11.51
C ILE A 259 5.45 8.16 -11.41
N GLY A 260 4.69 7.98 -10.33
CA GLY A 260 3.49 8.73 -9.98
C GLY A 260 3.55 9.19 -8.53
N TYR A 261 2.67 10.12 -8.16
CA TYR A 261 2.64 10.67 -6.78
C TYR A 261 1.23 11.05 -6.29
N VAL A 262 0.30 11.30 -7.22
CA VAL A 262 -1.04 11.72 -6.85
C VAL A 262 -1.78 10.56 -6.15
N PRO A 263 -2.69 10.83 -5.20
CA PRO A 263 -3.46 9.77 -4.58
C PRO A 263 -4.21 8.94 -5.64
N ASN A 264 -4.26 7.61 -5.51
CA ASN A 264 -4.82 6.70 -6.52
C ASN A 264 -4.10 6.78 -7.88
N SER A 265 -2.78 6.96 -7.87
CA SER A 265 -1.95 6.78 -9.07
C SER A 265 -1.36 5.38 -9.17
N ASP A 266 -2.16 4.36 -8.85
CA ASP A 266 -1.79 2.94 -8.91
C ASP A 266 -0.93 2.62 -10.14
N GLY A 267 0.04 1.74 -9.98
CA GLY A 267 0.94 1.37 -11.06
C GLY A 267 0.24 0.55 -12.14
N ILE A 268 0.21 -0.76 -11.98
CA ILE A 268 -0.41 -1.68 -12.93
C ILE A 268 -1.57 -2.43 -12.28
N ASN A 269 -2.75 -2.34 -12.89
CA ASN A 269 -3.98 -2.93 -12.37
C ASN A 269 -4.55 -3.93 -13.38
N PRO A 270 -4.22 -5.23 -13.28
CA PRO A 270 -4.96 -6.30 -13.92
C PRO A 270 -6.34 -6.43 -13.27
N VAL A 271 -7.37 -5.93 -13.95
CA VAL A 271 -8.76 -5.90 -13.46
C VAL A 271 -9.64 -6.77 -14.34
N ASP A 272 -10.32 -7.76 -13.77
CA ASP A 272 -11.15 -8.71 -14.54
C ASP A 272 -10.39 -9.41 -15.69
N SER A 273 -9.06 -9.45 -15.60
CA SER A 273 -8.15 -9.85 -16.69
C SER A 273 -7.54 -11.23 -16.45
N ARG A 274 -7.02 -11.85 -17.52
CA ARG A 274 -6.37 -13.17 -17.44
C ARG A 274 -5.14 -13.26 -18.33
N ASP A 275 -4.24 -14.18 -18.01
CA ASP A 275 -3.01 -14.40 -18.79
C ASP A 275 -2.17 -13.12 -18.90
N VAL A 276 -1.85 -12.51 -17.76
CA VAL A 276 -1.09 -11.27 -17.68
C VAL A 276 0.29 -11.53 -17.11
N THR A 277 1.32 -11.15 -17.85
CA THR A 277 2.71 -11.19 -17.39
C THR A 277 3.25 -9.77 -17.26
N ILE A 278 3.73 -9.43 -16.07
CA ILE A 278 4.40 -8.18 -15.74
C ILE A 278 5.82 -8.55 -15.32
N ARG A 279 6.84 -8.03 -15.98
CA ARG A 279 8.23 -8.32 -15.58
C ARG A 279 9.20 -7.20 -15.82
N ASP A 280 10.29 -7.21 -15.05
CA ASP A 280 11.38 -6.24 -15.19
C ASP A 280 10.89 -4.78 -15.09
N VAL A 281 9.96 -4.48 -14.19
CA VAL A 281 9.44 -3.11 -14.04
C VAL A 281 10.06 -2.39 -12.85
N PHE A 282 10.09 -1.06 -12.92
CA PHE A 282 10.29 -0.21 -11.74
C PHE A 282 9.06 0.66 -11.56
N ILE A 283 8.46 0.62 -10.37
CA ILE A 283 7.28 1.42 -10.06
C ILE A 283 7.53 2.17 -8.76
N ARG A 284 7.39 3.49 -8.82
CA ARG A 284 7.21 4.35 -7.66
C ARG A 284 5.89 5.09 -7.78
N THR A 285 5.02 4.98 -6.79
CA THR A 285 3.69 5.59 -6.86
C THR A 285 3.16 6.03 -5.51
N GLY A 286 2.24 7.01 -5.56
CA GLY A 286 1.42 7.43 -4.43
C GLY A 286 0.23 6.51 -4.11
N ASP A 287 0.21 5.27 -4.60
CA ASP A 287 -0.78 4.25 -4.26
C ASP A 287 -0.20 2.83 -4.49
N ASP A 288 -0.99 1.82 -4.86
CA ASP A 288 -0.50 0.45 -5.06
C ASP A 288 0.44 0.32 -6.27
N CYS A 289 1.60 -0.36 -6.15
CA CYS A 289 2.47 -0.53 -7.34
C CYS A 289 1.90 -1.53 -8.33
N VAL A 290 1.42 -2.70 -7.86
CA VAL A 290 0.66 -3.65 -8.68
C VAL A 290 -0.53 -4.14 -7.87
N ALA A 291 -1.73 -3.98 -8.40
CA ALA A 291 -2.96 -4.41 -7.72
C ALA A 291 -3.84 -5.27 -8.64
N VAL A 292 -4.00 -6.54 -8.27
CA VAL A 292 -4.90 -7.48 -8.95
C VAL A 292 -6.30 -7.28 -8.40
N LYS A 293 -7.23 -6.82 -9.25
CA LYS A 293 -8.57 -6.39 -8.84
C LYS A 293 -9.66 -7.02 -9.69
N ALA A 294 -10.90 -6.84 -9.28
CA ALA A 294 -12.09 -7.14 -10.07
C ALA A 294 -13.18 -6.11 -9.76
N ASN A 295 -13.80 -5.55 -10.81
CA ASN A 295 -14.76 -4.47 -10.69
C ASN A 295 -16.21 -4.96 -10.81
N ALA A 296 -17.11 -4.20 -10.16
CA ALA A 296 -18.54 -4.48 -10.18
C ALA A 296 -19.10 -4.51 -11.62
N GLY A 297 -20.11 -5.36 -11.84
CA GLY A 297 -20.71 -5.58 -13.16
C GLY A 297 -20.12 -6.77 -13.94
N ARG A 298 -19.09 -7.42 -13.37
CA ARG A 298 -18.47 -8.64 -13.91
C ARG A 298 -18.43 -9.79 -12.91
N ALA A 299 -19.41 -9.87 -11.99
CA ALA A 299 -19.41 -10.81 -10.86
C ALA A 299 -19.15 -12.30 -11.17
N ASN A 300 -19.39 -12.75 -12.41
CA ASN A 300 -19.16 -14.13 -12.84
C ASN A 300 -17.81 -14.36 -13.55
N THR A 301 -16.92 -13.36 -13.58
CA THR A 301 -15.58 -13.50 -14.16
C THR A 301 -14.64 -14.20 -13.20
N VAL A 302 -13.55 -14.72 -13.77
CA VAL A 302 -12.40 -15.23 -13.04
C VAL A 302 -11.19 -14.43 -13.50
N VAL A 303 -10.51 -13.83 -12.53
CA VAL A 303 -9.18 -13.21 -12.70
C VAL A 303 -8.15 -14.29 -12.43
N GLU A 304 -7.34 -14.62 -13.43
CA GLU A 304 -6.43 -15.75 -13.28
C GLU A 304 -5.18 -15.72 -14.15
N ARG A 305 -4.17 -16.47 -13.72
CA ARG A 305 -2.87 -16.62 -14.42
C ARG A 305 -2.19 -15.26 -14.59
N ILE A 306 -1.98 -14.60 -13.45
CA ILE A 306 -1.27 -13.33 -13.35
C ILE A 306 0.12 -13.60 -12.78
N ALA A 307 1.16 -13.12 -13.46
CA ALA A 307 2.54 -13.27 -13.00
C ALA A 307 3.25 -11.93 -12.95
N VAL A 308 3.85 -11.60 -11.82
CA VAL A 308 4.65 -10.40 -11.57
C VAL A 308 6.06 -10.83 -11.19
N ARG A 309 7.07 -10.49 -12.00
CA ARG A 309 8.44 -11.00 -11.84
C ARG A 309 9.55 -9.97 -11.96
N ASP A 310 10.68 -10.22 -11.31
CA ASP A 310 11.95 -9.52 -11.55
C ASP A 310 11.85 -7.99 -11.44
N SER A 311 11.09 -7.48 -10.46
CA SER A 311 10.65 -6.07 -10.45
C SER A 311 10.98 -5.35 -9.14
N VAL A 312 11.03 -4.01 -9.23
CA VAL A 312 11.40 -3.12 -8.13
C VAL A 312 10.25 -2.16 -7.82
N PHE A 313 9.86 -2.06 -6.54
CA PHE A 313 8.68 -1.31 -6.11
C PHE A 313 8.98 -0.31 -4.99
N TRP A 314 8.31 0.83 -5.05
CA TRP A 314 8.27 1.87 -4.00
C TRP A 314 6.85 2.42 -3.89
N ALA A 315 6.15 2.04 -2.81
CA ALA A 315 4.80 2.55 -2.54
C ALA A 315 4.88 3.67 -1.50
N ASP A 316 4.71 4.91 -1.94
CA ASP A 316 4.73 6.08 -1.04
C ASP A 316 3.49 6.11 -0.12
N ARG A 317 2.40 5.40 -0.46
CA ARG A 317 1.14 5.42 0.32
C ARG A 317 0.47 4.08 0.59
N ALA A 318 0.32 3.21 -0.39
CA ALA A 318 -0.49 1.99 -0.23
C ALA A 318 0.38 0.75 -0.15
N SER A 319 -0.02 -0.32 -0.82
CA SER A 319 0.70 -1.58 -0.83
C SER A 319 1.71 -1.62 -1.98
N ALA A 320 2.83 -2.32 -1.81
CA ALA A 320 3.71 -2.53 -2.96
C ALA A 320 3.07 -3.53 -3.94
N ILE A 321 2.51 -4.62 -3.41
CA ILE A 321 1.75 -5.59 -4.20
C ILE A 321 0.45 -5.93 -3.47
N GLU A 322 -0.67 -5.86 -4.18
CA GLU A 322 -2.01 -6.05 -3.64
C GLU A 322 -2.87 -7.02 -4.47
N ILE A 323 -3.72 -7.78 -3.78
CA ILE A 323 -4.94 -8.34 -4.34
C ILE A 323 -6.14 -7.69 -3.63
N GLY A 324 -6.99 -7.00 -4.39
CA GLY A 324 -8.07 -6.16 -3.88
C GLY A 324 -7.76 -4.67 -3.99
N HIS A 325 -8.41 -3.78 -3.25
CA HIS A 325 -9.61 -3.99 -2.42
C HIS A 325 -10.84 -4.47 -3.22
N GLU A 326 -11.02 -3.99 -4.46
CA GLU A 326 -12.12 -4.40 -5.33
C GLU A 326 -11.93 -5.86 -5.79
N THR A 327 -12.80 -6.75 -5.32
CA THR A 327 -12.66 -8.20 -5.47
C THR A 327 -13.98 -8.85 -5.86
N THR A 328 -14.75 -8.21 -6.74
CA THR A 328 -16.12 -8.64 -7.05
C THR A 328 -16.24 -9.84 -7.99
N ALA A 329 -15.14 -10.33 -8.55
CA ALA A 329 -15.14 -11.54 -9.40
C ALA A 329 -15.60 -12.77 -8.61
N ALA A 330 -15.97 -13.84 -9.32
CA ALA A 330 -16.27 -15.12 -8.67
C ALA A 330 -15.00 -15.73 -8.04
N ALA A 331 -13.85 -15.55 -8.69
CA ALA A 331 -12.56 -15.99 -8.17
C ALA A 331 -11.41 -15.09 -8.66
N ILE A 332 -10.40 -14.97 -7.81
CA ILE A 332 -9.07 -14.46 -8.16
C ILE A 332 -8.09 -15.58 -7.84
N GLN A 333 -7.46 -16.17 -8.84
CA GLN A 333 -6.69 -17.41 -8.64
C GLN A 333 -5.47 -17.54 -9.54
N ASP A 334 -4.51 -18.40 -9.15
CA ASP A 334 -3.30 -18.64 -9.94
C ASP A 334 -2.49 -17.36 -10.18
N VAL A 335 -2.17 -16.66 -9.08
CA VAL A 335 -1.38 -15.42 -9.09
C VAL A 335 -0.01 -15.68 -8.47
N ILE A 336 1.05 -15.26 -9.17
CA ILE A 336 2.43 -15.42 -8.71
C ILE A 336 3.13 -14.07 -8.68
N PHE A 337 3.68 -13.71 -7.52
CA PHE A 337 4.61 -12.62 -7.31
C PHE A 337 5.97 -13.23 -6.99
N GLU A 338 6.98 -12.97 -7.83
CA GLU A 338 8.26 -13.68 -7.76
C GLU A 338 9.46 -12.78 -8.02
N ASN A 339 10.52 -12.94 -7.24
CA ASN A 339 11.77 -12.20 -7.42
C ASN A 339 11.56 -10.67 -7.42
N LEU A 340 11.10 -10.12 -6.29
CA LEU A 340 10.74 -8.71 -6.15
C LEU A 340 11.59 -7.99 -5.10
N ASP A 341 11.98 -6.75 -5.38
CA ASP A 341 12.61 -5.84 -4.41
C ASP A 341 11.65 -4.70 -4.08
N ILE A 342 11.06 -4.73 -2.89
CA ILE A 342 10.22 -3.65 -2.34
C ILE A 342 11.15 -2.74 -1.54
N LEU A 343 11.45 -1.58 -2.11
CA LEU A 343 12.40 -0.62 -1.52
C LEU A 343 11.78 0.08 -0.31
N HIS A 344 10.55 0.56 -0.46
CA HIS A 344 9.82 1.30 0.56
C HIS A 344 8.31 1.06 0.48
N GLN A 345 7.67 1.11 1.64
CA GLN A 345 6.23 1.18 1.86
C GLN A 345 5.98 2.09 3.08
N ASP A 346 5.48 3.32 2.87
CA ASP A 346 5.75 4.41 3.82
C ASP A 346 4.55 4.98 4.61
N LEU A 347 3.32 4.51 4.39
CA LEU A 347 2.15 5.08 5.10
C LEU A 347 1.78 4.32 6.38
N GLU A 348 1.85 5.04 7.50
CA GLU A 348 1.55 4.51 8.84
C GLU A 348 0.04 4.52 9.17
N ILE A 349 -0.74 5.40 8.52
CA ILE A 349 -2.10 5.77 8.95
C ILE A 349 -3.18 4.78 8.47
N THR A 350 -2.94 4.00 7.42
CA THR A 350 -4.02 3.32 6.67
C THR A 350 -4.06 1.80 6.80
N GLY A 351 -3.14 1.19 7.55
CA GLY A 351 -3.15 -0.27 7.77
C GLY A 351 -2.96 -1.10 6.50
N TYR A 352 -2.30 -0.55 5.47
CA TYR A 352 -1.80 -1.28 4.30
C TYR A 352 -0.52 -2.05 4.63
N HIS A 353 -0.23 -3.09 3.86
CA HIS A 353 0.97 -3.91 4.01
C HIS A 353 1.84 -3.81 2.75
N ALA A 354 3.14 -4.03 2.88
CA ALA A 354 4.01 -4.16 1.71
C ALA A 354 3.50 -5.26 0.76
N ILE A 355 3.06 -6.37 1.33
CA ILE A 355 2.44 -7.49 0.63
C ILE A 355 1.02 -7.67 1.19
N ASP A 356 -0.01 -7.35 0.41
CA ASP A 356 -1.39 -7.35 0.90
C ASP A 356 -2.35 -8.20 0.05
N ILE A 357 -3.30 -8.83 0.74
CA ILE A 357 -4.54 -9.35 0.18
C ILE A 357 -5.67 -8.72 1.00
N ALA A 358 -6.37 -7.78 0.39
CA ALA A 358 -7.53 -7.12 0.95
C ALA A 358 -8.80 -7.58 0.19
N ASN A 359 -9.27 -8.79 0.49
CA ASN A 359 -10.47 -9.35 -0.11
C ASN A 359 -11.72 -8.73 0.54
N CYS A 360 -12.18 -7.61 -0.02
CA CYS A 360 -13.31 -6.84 0.52
C CYS A 360 -14.68 -7.27 -0.01
N ASP A 361 -14.72 -8.09 -1.07
CA ASP A 361 -15.94 -8.51 -1.76
C ASP A 361 -16.05 -10.05 -1.77
N GLN A 362 -16.72 -10.61 -2.77
CA GLN A 362 -17.19 -12.00 -2.82
C GLN A 362 -16.18 -13.02 -3.40
N ALA A 363 -15.02 -12.58 -3.88
CA ALA A 363 -14.12 -13.47 -4.61
C ALA A 363 -13.61 -14.63 -3.75
N ALA A 364 -13.58 -15.82 -4.36
CA ALA A 364 -12.71 -16.90 -3.96
C ALA A 364 -11.25 -16.56 -4.32
N VAL A 365 -10.47 -16.04 -3.37
CA VAL A 365 -9.04 -15.74 -3.58
C VAL A 365 -8.22 -16.97 -3.23
N ARG A 366 -7.56 -17.59 -4.21
CA ARG A 366 -6.84 -18.84 -3.94
C ARG A 366 -5.69 -19.18 -4.87
N ARG A 367 -4.79 -20.06 -4.44
CA ARG A 367 -3.60 -20.47 -5.19
C ARG A 367 -2.73 -19.26 -5.54
N ILE A 368 -2.35 -18.55 -4.48
CA ILE A 368 -1.53 -17.34 -4.55
C ILE A 368 -0.13 -17.70 -4.05
N THR A 369 0.89 -17.31 -4.80
CA THR A 369 2.29 -17.54 -4.42
C THR A 369 3.07 -16.24 -4.40
N TYR A 370 3.69 -15.95 -3.27
CA TYR A 370 4.69 -14.90 -3.08
C TYR A 370 6.03 -15.60 -2.85
N ARG A 371 7.00 -15.39 -3.74
CA ARG A 371 8.29 -16.08 -3.66
C ARG A 371 9.48 -15.16 -3.93
N ASP A 372 10.58 -15.35 -3.20
CA ASP A 372 11.83 -14.62 -3.41
C ASP A 372 11.60 -13.10 -3.38
N ILE A 373 11.05 -12.59 -2.28
CA ILE A 373 10.73 -11.16 -2.13
C ILE A 373 11.61 -10.55 -1.05
N ARG A 374 12.17 -9.38 -1.34
CA ARG A 374 13.00 -8.61 -0.40
C ARG A 374 12.26 -7.31 -0.09
N VAL A 375 11.90 -7.11 1.18
CA VAL A 375 11.21 -5.91 1.66
C VAL A 375 12.21 -5.11 2.47
N GLU A 376 12.79 -4.08 1.89
CA GLU A 376 13.88 -3.33 2.53
C GLU A 376 13.35 -2.39 3.63
N ARG A 377 12.24 -1.71 3.37
CA ARG A 377 11.55 -0.83 4.32
C ARG A 377 10.04 -0.95 4.15
N ALA A 378 9.32 -1.04 5.26
CA ALA A 378 7.85 -1.07 5.26
C ALA A 378 7.31 -0.60 6.62
N ARG A 379 6.03 -0.22 6.68
CA ARG A 379 5.31 0.02 7.94
C ARG A 379 4.57 -1.21 8.46
N ARG A 380 4.15 -2.10 7.55
CA ARG A 380 3.61 -3.43 7.83
C ARG A 380 4.08 -4.39 6.75
N LEU A 381 4.40 -5.62 7.13
CA LEU A 381 5.02 -6.57 6.21
C LEU A 381 4.00 -7.34 5.37
N ILE A 382 3.21 -8.24 5.99
CA ILE A 382 2.27 -9.11 5.26
C ILE A 382 0.86 -9.02 5.85
N GLY A 383 -0.13 -8.83 4.96
CA GLY A 383 -1.55 -8.86 5.27
C GLY A 383 -2.32 -9.86 4.40
N VAL A 384 -3.19 -10.66 5.02
CA VAL A 384 -4.22 -11.46 4.32
C VAL A 384 -5.54 -11.30 5.05
N ARG A 385 -6.48 -10.60 4.42
CA ARG A 385 -7.68 -10.11 5.08
C ARG A 385 -8.91 -10.36 4.22
N VAL A 386 -9.93 -10.93 4.84
CA VAL A 386 -11.32 -10.91 4.38
C VAL A 386 -12.07 -9.94 5.30
N ASN A 387 -12.42 -8.76 4.78
CA ASN A 387 -13.03 -7.70 5.59
C ASN A 387 -14.12 -6.96 4.82
N GLY A 388 -14.90 -6.15 5.53
CA GLY A 388 -15.65 -5.08 4.87
C GLY A 388 -14.76 -3.86 4.70
N GLY A 389 -14.92 -3.11 3.60
CA GLY A 389 -14.18 -1.89 3.34
C GLY A 389 -15.03 -0.84 2.63
N ILE A 390 -14.59 0.42 2.69
CA ILE A 390 -15.25 1.54 2.00
C ILE A 390 -15.29 1.38 0.47
N PHE A 391 -14.41 0.53 -0.07
CA PHE A 391 -14.32 0.22 -1.49
C PHE A 391 -15.11 -1.03 -1.90
N ALA A 392 -15.60 -1.82 -0.94
CA ALA A 392 -16.43 -2.99 -1.21
C ALA A 392 -17.67 -2.60 -2.03
N LYS A 393 -17.94 -3.36 -3.08
CA LYS A 393 -19.09 -3.20 -3.98
C LYS A 393 -20.10 -4.32 -3.83
N SER A 394 -19.73 -5.41 -3.16
CA SER A 394 -20.61 -6.54 -2.86
C SER A 394 -21.07 -6.55 -1.41
N PRO A 395 -22.34 -6.93 -1.13
CA PRO A 395 -22.78 -7.24 0.23
C PRO A 395 -22.25 -8.59 0.73
N GLU A 396 -21.80 -9.48 -0.16
CA GLU A 396 -21.25 -10.78 0.19
C GLU A 396 -19.74 -10.71 0.44
N ARG A 397 -19.21 -11.69 1.17
CA ARG A 397 -17.77 -11.81 1.43
C ARG A 397 -17.23 -13.10 0.83
N GLY A 398 -15.98 -13.03 0.42
CA GLY A 398 -15.25 -14.11 -0.19
C GLY A 398 -14.54 -14.97 0.85
N HIS A 399 -13.53 -15.69 0.38
CA HIS A 399 -12.61 -16.45 1.20
C HIS A 399 -11.19 -16.31 0.65
N CYS A 400 -10.19 -16.51 1.50
CA CYS A 400 -8.80 -16.62 1.08
C CYS A 400 -8.29 -18.01 1.43
N ALA A 401 -7.80 -18.76 0.44
CA ALA A 401 -7.31 -20.13 0.63
C ALA A 401 -6.05 -20.42 -0.18
N ASP A 402 -5.26 -21.43 0.19
CA ASP A 402 -4.09 -21.90 -0.59
C ASP A 402 -3.10 -20.76 -0.94
N ILE A 403 -2.56 -20.10 0.09
CA ILE A 403 -1.63 -18.98 -0.05
C ILE A 403 -0.25 -19.40 0.44
N VAL A 404 0.78 -19.19 -0.38
CA VAL A 404 2.16 -19.54 -0.06
C VAL A 404 3.05 -18.29 -0.08
N PHE A 405 3.79 -18.09 1.00
CA PHE A 405 4.90 -17.15 1.11
C PHE A 405 6.18 -17.96 1.28
N ASP A 406 7.11 -17.87 0.32
CA ASP A 406 8.37 -18.63 0.34
C ASP A 406 9.56 -17.71 0.09
N ASN A 407 10.52 -17.71 1.01
CA ASN A 407 11.73 -16.87 0.92
C ASN A 407 11.41 -15.36 0.86
N ILE A 408 10.79 -14.86 1.94
CA ILE A 408 10.58 -13.43 2.15
C ILE A 408 11.67 -12.91 3.10
N VAL A 409 12.43 -11.92 2.66
CA VAL A 409 13.56 -11.34 3.39
C VAL A 409 13.23 -9.89 3.74
N CYS A 410 13.20 -9.56 5.03
CA CYS A 410 12.89 -8.23 5.53
C CYS A 410 14.17 -7.49 5.92
N GLY A 411 14.34 -6.26 5.48
CA GLY A 411 15.42 -5.37 5.88
C GLY A 411 15.32 -4.94 7.34
N GLU A 412 16.38 -4.31 7.85
CA GLU A 412 16.47 -3.89 9.27
C GLU A 412 15.40 -2.86 9.67
N GLU A 413 14.91 -2.09 8.71
CA GLU A 413 13.93 -1.02 8.93
C GLU A 413 12.49 -1.48 8.66
N ALA A 414 12.28 -2.74 8.26
CA ALA A 414 10.95 -3.31 8.09
C ALA A 414 10.49 -4.02 9.38
N PRO A 415 9.19 -3.96 9.74
CA PRO A 415 8.65 -4.80 10.80
C PRO A 415 8.72 -6.27 10.36
N PHE A 416 8.59 -7.16 11.34
CA PHE A 416 8.49 -8.60 11.08
C PHE A 416 7.14 -9.10 11.54
N ASP A 417 6.07 -8.52 11.01
CA ASP A 417 4.68 -8.78 11.39
C ASP A 417 3.84 -9.40 10.26
N ILE A 418 2.87 -10.24 10.65
CA ILE A 418 1.97 -10.96 9.75
C ILE A 418 0.56 -10.82 10.28
N HIS A 419 -0.35 -10.31 9.47
CA HIS A 419 -1.73 -10.01 9.84
C HIS A 419 -2.69 -10.86 9.02
N LEU A 420 -3.32 -11.84 9.67
CA LEU A 420 -4.32 -12.73 9.06
C LEU A 420 -5.70 -12.48 9.66
N TYR A 421 -6.71 -12.28 8.83
CA TYR A 421 -8.04 -11.94 9.31
C TYR A 421 -9.12 -12.54 8.42
N GLY A 422 -9.90 -13.50 8.93
CA GLY A 422 -11.15 -13.94 8.29
C GLY A 422 -12.35 -13.11 8.76
N TYR A 423 -13.42 -13.04 7.99
CA TYR A 423 -14.57 -12.20 8.34
C TYR A 423 -15.52 -12.89 9.34
N ASN A 424 -15.86 -14.16 9.09
CA ASN A 424 -16.70 -14.99 9.95
C ASN A 424 -16.47 -16.49 9.67
N GLU A 425 -17.30 -17.39 10.24
CA GLU A 425 -17.16 -18.84 10.04
C GLU A 425 -17.33 -19.31 8.58
N GLU A 426 -18.01 -18.54 7.73
CA GLU A 426 -18.26 -18.87 6.32
C GLU A 426 -17.25 -18.20 5.37
N HIS A 427 -16.55 -17.17 5.85
CA HIS A 427 -15.69 -16.28 5.07
C HIS A 427 -14.30 -16.20 5.69
N GLN A 428 -13.55 -17.29 5.56
CA GLN A 428 -12.32 -17.55 6.30
C GLN A 428 -11.06 -17.18 5.52
N VAL A 429 -9.94 -17.13 6.26
CA VAL A 429 -8.60 -17.26 5.71
C VAL A 429 -8.07 -18.63 6.10
N GLU A 430 -7.76 -19.50 5.14
CA GLU A 430 -7.34 -20.87 5.40
C GLU A 430 -6.14 -21.29 4.54
N GLY A 431 -5.38 -22.28 4.99
CA GLY A 431 -4.30 -22.86 4.19
C GLY A 431 -3.21 -21.87 3.81
N VAL A 432 -2.72 -21.08 4.79
CA VAL A 432 -1.63 -20.12 4.58
C VAL A 432 -0.30 -20.72 5.03
N VAL A 433 0.67 -20.78 4.12
CA VAL A 433 1.97 -21.40 4.36
C VAL A 433 3.07 -20.35 4.24
N PHE A 434 3.87 -20.23 5.29
CA PHE A 434 5.08 -19.41 5.33
C PHE A 434 6.30 -20.32 5.38
N ARG A 435 7.25 -20.12 4.46
CA ARG A 435 8.52 -20.84 4.40
C ARG A 435 9.66 -19.83 4.26
N ASN A 436 10.76 -20.09 4.95
CA ASN A 436 12.00 -19.34 4.78
C ASN A 436 11.85 -17.82 4.98
N LEU A 437 11.02 -17.39 5.95
CA LEU A 437 10.94 -15.97 6.33
C LEU A 437 12.17 -15.57 7.13
N LYS A 438 12.83 -14.46 6.76
CA LYS A 438 14.07 -13.99 7.38
C LYS A 438 14.02 -12.48 7.63
N HIS A 439 14.68 -12.05 8.71
CA HIS A 439 14.91 -10.65 9.01
C HIS A 439 16.42 -10.37 9.00
N CYS A 440 16.89 -9.43 8.17
CA CYS A 440 18.32 -9.19 7.95
C CYS A 440 19.07 -8.75 9.22
N GLY A 441 18.42 -7.98 10.10
CA GLY A 441 19.04 -7.53 11.35
C GLY A 441 19.12 -8.59 12.45
N ASP A 442 18.36 -9.68 12.31
CA ASP A 442 18.33 -10.78 13.28
C ASP A 442 17.73 -12.03 12.60
N PRO A 443 18.57 -12.93 12.06
CA PRO A 443 18.11 -14.13 11.36
C PRO A 443 17.25 -15.08 12.22
N GLU A 444 17.45 -15.05 13.54
CA GLU A 444 16.75 -15.89 14.52
C GLU A 444 15.41 -15.26 14.97
N ARG A 445 15.16 -14.01 14.57
CA ARG A 445 13.92 -13.30 14.89
C ARG A 445 12.77 -14.10 14.32
N LYS A 446 11.72 -14.30 15.13
CA LYS A 446 10.47 -14.94 14.69
C LYS A 446 9.45 -13.88 14.27
N PRO A 447 8.62 -14.14 13.25
CA PRO A 447 7.60 -13.21 12.84
C PRO A 447 6.51 -13.10 13.92
N GLN A 448 6.01 -11.89 14.12
CA GLN A 448 4.86 -11.59 14.98
C GLN A 448 3.58 -11.89 14.20
N LEU A 449 2.91 -12.98 14.54
CA LEU A 449 1.67 -13.38 13.89
C LEU A 449 0.45 -12.85 14.67
N TYR A 450 -0.38 -12.08 14.00
CA TYR A 450 -1.69 -11.63 14.45
C TYR A 450 -2.75 -12.35 13.61
N ALA A 451 -3.56 -13.21 14.23
CA ALA A 451 -4.62 -13.93 13.53
C ALA A 451 -5.92 -13.96 14.34
N ASN A 452 -7.05 -13.75 13.67
CA ASN A 452 -8.37 -13.82 14.30
C ASN A 452 -8.93 -15.28 14.33
N PRO A 453 -10.08 -15.56 14.98
CA PRO A 453 -10.65 -16.92 15.09
C PRO A 453 -11.09 -17.56 13.77
N PHE A 454 -11.22 -16.77 12.70
CA PHE A 454 -11.65 -17.21 11.38
C PHE A 454 -10.46 -17.49 10.44
N VAL A 455 -9.27 -17.60 11.04
CA VAL A 455 -8.04 -18.05 10.37
C VAL A 455 -7.77 -19.50 10.76
N ARG A 456 -7.48 -20.37 9.77
CA ARG A 456 -7.24 -21.80 9.98
C ARG A 456 -6.05 -22.29 9.16
N ASP A 457 -5.50 -23.43 9.56
CA ASP A 457 -4.48 -24.17 8.81
C ASP A 457 -3.27 -23.31 8.40
N VAL A 458 -2.73 -22.55 9.36
CA VAL A 458 -1.54 -21.73 9.16
C VAL A 458 -0.29 -22.54 9.50
N VAL A 459 0.61 -22.62 8.53
CA VAL A 459 1.89 -23.32 8.65
C VAL A 459 3.01 -22.31 8.61
N ILE A 460 3.82 -22.23 9.67
CA ILE A 460 5.06 -21.46 9.66
C ILE A 460 6.23 -22.43 9.76
N ASP A 461 6.97 -22.57 8.67
CA ASP A 461 8.24 -23.29 8.59
C ASP A 461 9.39 -22.28 8.71
N HIS A 462 10.00 -22.24 9.91
CA HIS A 462 11.16 -21.41 10.22
C HIS A 462 12.31 -22.35 10.60
N GLU A 463 13.38 -22.31 9.82
CA GLU A 463 14.58 -23.15 10.02
C GLU A 463 14.34 -24.66 10.03
N GLY A 464 13.32 -25.15 9.30
CA GLY A 464 12.95 -26.56 9.29
C GLY A 464 12.10 -26.99 10.49
N HIS A 465 11.69 -26.05 11.34
CA HIS A 465 10.70 -26.26 12.40
C HIS A 465 9.33 -25.79 11.93
N ILE A 466 8.41 -26.75 11.76
CA ILE A 466 7.03 -26.49 11.39
C ILE A 466 6.20 -26.20 12.64
N ARG A 467 5.63 -25.00 12.72
CA ARG A 467 4.60 -24.64 13.72
C ARG A 467 3.25 -24.56 13.03
N HIS A 468 2.34 -25.45 13.42
CA HIS A 468 0.92 -25.35 13.07
C HIS A 468 0.25 -24.40 14.04
N ALA A 469 -0.36 -23.35 13.51
CA ALA A 469 -1.17 -22.41 14.28
C ALA A 469 -2.62 -22.57 13.84
N ASP A 470 -3.29 -23.60 14.34
CA ASP A 470 -4.71 -23.80 14.00
C ASP A 470 -5.58 -22.73 14.68
N ARG A 471 -5.16 -22.18 15.84
CA ARG A 471 -5.93 -21.21 16.64
C ARG A 471 -5.05 -20.39 17.59
N LEU A 472 -5.09 -19.06 17.47
CA LEU A 472 -4.37 -18.12 18.35
C LEU A 472 -5.15 -17.69 19.62
N TYR A 473 -6.43 -18.07 19.76
CA TYR A 473 -7.21 -17.77 20.98
C TYR A 473 -7.37 -18.98 21.91
N PRO A 474 -7.30 -18.79 23.24
CA PRO A 474 -7.71 -19.77 24.25
C PRO A 474 -9.15 -20.28 24.03
N ALA A 475 -9.46 -21.50 24.50
CA ALA A 475 -10.77 -22.14 24.30
C ALA A 475 -11.94 -21.37 24.96
N GLU A 476 -11.60 -20.62 26.00
CA GLU A 476 -12.47 -19.84 26.87
C GLU A 476 -12.98 -18.59 26.14
N ILE A 477 -12.12 -17.93 25.34
CA ILE A 477 -12.51 -16.82 24.46
C ILE A 477 -13.37 -17.32 23.31
N ARG A 478 -13.08 -18.52 22.76
CA ARG A 478 -13.93 -19.16 21.73
C ARG A 478 -15.35 -19.43 22.22
N ALA A 479 -15.53 -19.81 23.48
CA ALA A 479 -16.85 -20.10 24.06
C ALA A 479 -17.76 -18.85 24.20
N LEU A 480 -17.19 -17.65 24.18
CA LEU A 480 -17.93 -16.39 24.30
C LEU A 480 -18.35 -15.82 22.93
N GLN A 481 -17.76 -16.28 21.83
CA GLN A 481 -17.91 -15.68 20.50
C GLN A 481 -19.25 -15.90 19.78
N PRO A 482 -19.93 -17.06 19.88
CA PRO A 482 -21.28 -17.21 19.33
C PRO A 482 -22.27 -16.19 19.91
N ARG A 483 -22.07 -15.78 21.17
CA ARG A 483 -22.90 -14.79 21.87
C ARG A 483 -22.59 -13.36 21.39
N LEU A 484 -21.30 -13.05 21.15
CA LEU A 484 -20.86 -11.79 20.55
C LEU A 484 -21.37 -11.62 19.10
N ALA A 485 -21.40 -12.71 18.31
CA ALA A 485 -21.89 -12.70 16.93
C ALA A 485 -23.42 -12.59 16.81
N GLN A 486 -24.17 -13.10 17.80
CA GLN A 486 -25.63 -13.04 17.84
C GLN A 486 -26.20 -11.70 18.35
N ARG A 487 -25.36 -10.68 18.55
CA ARG A 487 -25.74 -9.36 19.09
C ARG A 487 -26.32 -9.38 20.51
N GLU A 488 -26.22 -10.51 21.20
CA GLU A 488 -26.70 -10.69 22.57
C GLU A 488 -25.52 -10.99 23.49
N LEU A 489 -24.94 -9.94 24.08
CA LEU A 489 -24.05 -10.14 25.21
C LEU A 489 -24.91 -10.16 26.47
N GLU A 490 -24.97 -11.27 27.21
CA GLU A 490 -25.64 -11.29 28.51
C GLU A 490 -24.61 -11.59 29.61
N VAL A 491 -24.34 -10.56 30.42
CA VAL A 491 -23.38 -10.58 31.54
C VAL A 491 -24.14 -10.29 32.82
N GLY A 492 -24.10 -11.21 33.79
CA GLY A 492 -24.74 -11.02 35.09
C GLY A 492 -26.28 -10.92 35.06
N GLY A 493 -26.95 -11.50 34.05
CA GLY A 493 -28.41 -11.45 33.90
C GLY A 493 -28.95 -10.21 33.20
N ILE A 494 -28.07 -9.36 32.64
CA ILE A 494 -28.45 -8.19 31.83
C ILE A 494 -28.08 -8.45 30.38
N ARG A 495 -29.08 -8.37 29.49
CA ARG A 495 -28.88 -8.43 28.03
C ARG A 495 -28.46 -7.08 27.49
N PHE A 496 -27.34 -7.07 26.79
CA PHE A 496 -26.90 -6.00 25.92
C PHE A 496 -27.28 -6.37 24.50
N ASP A 497 -28.18 -5.58 23.92
CA ASP A 497 -28.46 -5.58 22.49
C ASP A 497 -27.33 -4.77 21.85
N CYS A 498 -26.45 -5.42 21.10
CA CYS A 498 -25.34 -4.77 20.39
C CYS A 498 -25.75 -4.52 18.93
N PRO A 499 -26.40 -3.39 18.61
CA PRO A 499 -26.75 -3.08 17.24
C PRO A 499 -25.47 -2.81 16.44
N SER A 500 -25.06 -3.81 15.68
CA SER A 500 -24.20 -3.71 14.49
C SER A 500 -22.93 -2.83 14.58
N ILE A 501 -21.79 -3.50 14.56
CA ILE A 501 -20.46 -2.93 14.21
C ILE A 501 -20.42 -2.37 12.77
N LEU A 502 -21.45 -2.53 11.94
CA LEU A 502 -21.64 -1.79 10.67
C LEU A 502 -23.15 -1.61 10.39
N PRO A 503 -23.69 -0.40 10.18
CA PRO A 503 -25.07 -0.26 9.68
C PRO A 503 -25.18 -0.88 8.28
N SER A 504 -26.31 -1.54 8.02
CA SER A 504 -26.63 -2.22 6.75
C SER A 504 -26.97 -1.26 5.60
N GLU A 505 -26.89 0.06 5.82
CA GLU A 505 -26.97 1.07 4.77
C GLU A 505 -25.92 2.17 5.01
N PRO A 506 -25.16 2.59 3.98
CA PRO A 506 -24.28 3.73 4.10
C PRO A 506 -25.12 5.00 4.24
N VAL A 507 -25.01 5.68 5.38
CA VAL A 507 -25.43 7.10 5.45
C VAL A 507 -24.43 7.87 4.59
N ALA A 508 -24.92 8.43 3.47
CA ALA A 508 -24.09 9.15 2.51
C ALA A 508 -23.24 10.24 3.19
N GLY A 509 -21.91 10.12 3.06
CA GLY A 509 -20.97 11.20 3.39
C GLY A 509 -20.31 11.17 4.77
N ILE A 510 -20.34 10.05 5.51
CA ILE A 510 -19.69 9.94 6.83
C ILE A 510 -18.67 8.78 6.81
N PRO A 511 -17.35 9.02 7.02
CA PRO A 511 -16.39 7.94 7.22
C PRO A 511 -16.60 7.28 8.58
N PHE A 512 -16.65 5.95 8.58
CA PHE A 512 -16.76 5.12 9.78
C PHE A 512 -15.38 4.55 10.08
N GLU A 513 -14.80 4.85 11.24
CA GLU A 513 -13.57 4.20 11.72
C GLU A 513 -13.92 3.33 12.92
N ALA A 514 -14.07 2.03 12.69
CA ALA A 514 -13.98 1.02 13.73
C ALA A 514 -12.61 0.36 13.62
N GLY A 515 -11.63 0.88 14.35
CA GLY A 515 -10.33 0.24 14.50
C GLY A 515 -10.35 -0.69 15.72
N ILE A 516 -9.99 -1.96 15.52
CA ILE A 516 -9.51 -2.79 16.63
C ILE A 516 -8.03 -2.41 16.81
N LEU A 517 -7.73 -1.60 17.82
CA LEU A 517 -6.34 -1.46 18.26
C LEU A 517 -6.04 -2.66 19.15
N HIS A 518 -5.21 -3.57 18.64
CA HIS A 518 -4.73 -4.73 19.38
C HIS A 518 -3.26 -4.49 19.74
N ASP A 519 -3.00 -4.32 21.03
CA ASP A 519 -1.64 -4.15 21.53
C ASP A 519 -1.46 -4.96 22.83
N ARG A 520 -0.32 -5.64 22.94
CA ARG A 520 -0.01 -6.54 24.05
C ARG A 520 1.08 -5.91 24.88
N PHE A 521 0.78 -5.59 26.13
CA PHE A 521 1.76 -4.99 27.04
C PHE A 521 2.03 -5.93 28.21
N ASP A 522 3.32 -6.09 28.53
CA ASP A 522 3.78 -6.75 29.75
C ASP A 522 3.65 -5.76 30.92
N ILE A 523 2.79 -6.09 31.88
CA ILE A 523 2.57 -5.25 33.07
C ILE A 523 3.47 -5.66 34.25
N GLY A 524 4.35 -6.64 34.06
CA GLY A 524 5.30 -7.17 35.06
C GLY A 524 4.78 -8.42 35.79
N ALA A 525 5.71 -9.17 36.39
CA ALA A 525 5.46 -10.40 37.16
C ALA A 525 4.80 -11.56 36.39
N GLY A 526 4.98 -11.64 35.07
CA GLY A 526 4.40 -12.71 34.24
C GLY A 526 2.91 -12.51 33.92
N VAL A 527 2.37 -11.31 34.17
CA VAL A 527 0.98 -10.97 33.87
C VAL A 527 0.91 -10.20 32.54
N HIS A 528 0.07 -10.69 31.63
CA HIS A 528 -0.15 -10.07 30.32
C HIS A 528 -1.55 -9.43 30.28
N ALA A 529 -1.61 -8.18 29.84
CA ALA A 529 -2.87 -7.50 29.60
C ALA A 529 -3.08 -7.32 28.10
N GLU A 530 -4.25 -7.74 27.62
CA GLU A 530 -4.70 -7.51 26.25
C GLU A 530 -5.82 -6.47 26.28
N THR A 531 -5.60 -5.37 25.56
CA THR A 531 -6.60 -4.29 25.48
C THR A 531 -7.27 -4.36 24.11
N ILE A 532 -8.60 -4.42 24.09
CA ILE A 532 -9.39 -4.27 22.88
C ILE A 532 -10.09 -2.92 22.99
N PHE A 533 -9.63 -1.95 22.18
CA PHE A 533 -10.32 -0.67 22.06
C PHE A 533 -11.50 -0.79 21.11
N PHE A 534 -12.65 -0.25 21.54
CA PHE A 534 -13.78 0.04 20.65
C PHE A 534 -13.97 1.55 20.63
N LEU A 535 -13.45 2.22 19.59
CA LEU A 535 -13.77 3.63 19.39
C LEU A 535 -15.16 3.71 18.73
N HIS A 536 -16.12 4.31 19.44
CA HIS A 536 -17.45 4.54 18.89
C HIS A 536 -17.72 6.05 18.81
N THR A 537 -17.49 6.65 17.64
CA THR A 537 -18.01 7.98 17.32
C THR A 537 -19.39 7.84 16.71
N VAL A 538 -20.45 8.09 17.49
CA VAL A 538 -21.80 8.25 16.95
C VAL A 538 -21.89 9.67 16.37
N ALA A 539 -21.63 9.81 15.07
CA ALA A 539 -21.90 11.06 14.36
C ALA A 539 -23.32 11.01 13.77
N GLY A 540 -24.31 11.55 14.50
CA GLY A 540 -25.68 11.53 14.00
C GLY A 540 -26.76 12.10 14.93
N LEU A 541 -26.62 13.38 15.29
CA LEU A 541 -27.58 14.35 15.87
C LEU A 541 -26.89 15.05 17.03
N ASP A 542 -26.31 16.22 16.70
CA ASP A 542 -25.52 17.06 17.59
C ASP A 542 -24.13 16.45 17.94
N ALA A 543 -23.05 17.06 17.43
CA ALA A 543 -21.66 16.59 17.55
C ALA A 543 -21.05 16.76 18.95
N ARG A 544 -21.87 16.53 20.00
CA ARG A 544 -21.62 16.92 21.38
C ARG A 544 -21.59 15.73 22.35
N ILE A 545 -21.77 14.49 21.89
CA ILE A 545 -21.77 13.30 22.75
C ILE A 545 -20.82 12.25 22.17
N GLY A 546 -19.59 12.20 22.69
CA GLY A 546 -18.67 11.07 22.50
C GLY A 546 -18.80 10.07 23.66
N VAL A 547 -18.93 8.78 23.34
CA VAL A 547 -18.83 7.67 24.29
C VAL A 547 -17.58 6.87 23.93
N VAL A 548 -16.65 6.73 24.87
CA VAL A 548 -15.48 5.86 24.71
C VAL A 548 -15.74 4.57 25.48
N LEU A 549 -15.73 3.43 24.79
CA LEU A 549 -15.85 2.10 25.38
C LEU A 549 -14.49 1.42 25.35
N ALA A 550 -13.91 1.16 26.53
CA ALA A 550 -12.69 0.38 26.67
C ALA A 550 -13.03 -0.94 27.38
N ALA A 551 -12.65 -2.06 26.76
CA ALA A 551 -12.73 -3.38 27.36
C ALA A 551 -11.30 -3.91 27.57
N TYR A 552 -11.00 -4.29 28.82
CA TYR A 552 -9.71 -4.87 29.20
C TYR A 552 -9.89 -6.37 29.46
N ILE A 553 -9.04 -7.18 28.83
CA ILE A 553 -8.90 -8.60 29.12
C ILE A 553 -7.56 -8.78 29.83
N VAL A 554 -7.60 -9.22 31.09
CA VAL A 554 -6.38 -9.48 31.86
C VAL A 554 -6.27 -11.00 32.07
N GLU A 555 -5.19 -11.58 31.56
CA GLU A 555 -4.86 -13.00 31.73
C GLU A 555 -3.72 -13.14 32.75
N TYR A 556 -3.88 -14.01 33.74
CA TYR A 556 -2.88 -14.26 34.78
C TYR A 556 -2.23 -15.64 34.57
N GLU A 557 -0.89 -15.71 34.49
CA GLU A 557 -0.17 -16.97 34.65
C GLU A 557 0.31 -17.17 36.11
N SER A 558 -0.27 -18.19 36.74
CA SER A 558 0.19 -18.94 37.92
C SER A 558 0.14 -18.28 39.31
N GLY A 559 -0.49 -19.03 40.24
CA GLY A 559 -0.06 -19.20 41.63
C GLY A 559 -0.27 -18.03 42.60
N GLU A 560 -1.27 -18.19 43.46
CA GLU A 560 -1.56 -17.40 44.68
C GLU A 560 -2.46 -16.16 44.51
N ASP A 561 -3.44 -16.09 45.42
CA ASP A 561 -4.54 -15.12 45.48
C ASP A 561 -4.05 -13.68 45.67
N ALA A 562 -3.77 -12.98 44.57
CA ALA A 562 -3.68 -11.52 44.58
C ALA A 562 -5.07 -10.91 44.32
N ILE A 563 -5.80 -10.60 45.38
CA ILE A 563 -6.94 -9.67 45.31
C ILE A 563 -6.36 -8.26 45.13
N VAL A 564 -6.38 -7.72 43.92
CA VAL A 564 -6.19 -6.28 43.69
C VAL A 564 -7.57 -5.61 43.77
N PRO A 565 -7.86 -4.80 44.81
CA PRO A 565 -9.05 -3.97 44.80
C PRO A 565 -8.79 -2.80 43.84
N VAL A 566 -9.50 -2.78 42.71
CA VAL A 566 -9.64 -1.57 41.90
C VAL A 566 -10.66 -0.69 42.61
N VAL A 567 -10.19 0.11 43.58
CA VAL A 567 -10.94 1.25 44.11
C VAL A 567 -10.27 2.49 43.57
N SER A 568 -10.80 3.07 42.50
CA SER A 568 -10.45 4.43 42.11
C SER A 568 -11.27 5.41 42.96
N ARG A 569 -10.65 6.04 43.95
CA ARG A 569 -11.08 7.35 44.43
C ARG A 569 -10.23 8.38 43.68
N LEU A 570 -10.85 9.08 42.73
CA LEU A 570 -10.26 10.26 42.11
C LEU A 570 -10.81 11.49 42.86
N ASP A 571 -9.93 12.22 43.55
CA ASP A 571 -10.16 13.62 43.92
C ASP A 571 -9.55 14.47 42.80
N THR A 572 -10.37 14.90 41.85
CA THR A 572 -10.08 16.04 40.98
C THR A 572 -11.38 16.80 40.73
N ASP A 573 -11.39 18.09 41.08
CA ASP A 573 -12.59 18.94 41.15
C ASP A 573 -13.27 19.25 39.79
N ASP A 574 -12.78 18.69 38.67
CA ASP A 574 -13.26 19.02 37.32
C ASP A 574 -13.89 17.85 36.53
N TRP A 575 -14.05 16.66 37.14
CA TRP A 575 -14.64 15.50 36.47
C TRP A 575 -15.88 15.00 37.21
N LYS A 576 -17.08 15.25 36.65
CA LYS A 576 -18.31 14.61 37.16
C LYS A 576 -18.46 13.21 36.55
N LEU A 577 -17.89 12.23 37.24
CA LEU A 577 -18.14 10.80 37.03
C LEU A 577 -19.62 10.49 37.31
N TRP A 578 -20.36 9.97 36.34
CA TRP A 578 -21.71 9.42 36.58
C TRP A 578 -21.74 7.93 36.27
N SER A 579 -22.02 7.16 37.32
CA SER A 579 -22.16 5.70 37.42
C SER A 579 -20.87 4.88 37.35
N MET A 580 -20.44 4.40 38.54
CA MET A 580 -19.74 3.14 38.67
C MET A 580 -20.71 2.01 38.31
N ALA A 581 -20.62 1.49 37.10
CA ALA A 581 -21.04 0.12 36.82
C ALA A 581 -19.85 -0.61 36.22
N GLY A 582 -18.81 -0.80 37.04
CA GLY A 582 -17.73 -1.74 36.72
C GLY A 582 -18.30 -3.14 36.84
N TRP A 583 -18.56 -3.78 35.71
CA TRP A 583 -18.98 -5.17 35.71
C TRP A 583 -17.75 -6.05 35.75
N GLN A 584 -17.65 -6.86 36.80
CA GLN A 584 -16.64 -7.90 36.93
C GLN A 584 -17.30 -9.22 36.55
N ALA A 585 -16.89 -9.78 35.41
CA ALA A 585 -17.19 -11.18 35.10
C ALA A 585 -15.94 -12.00 35.40
N VAL A 586 -16.08 -12.99 36.28
CA VAL A 586 -15.02 -13.96 36.58
C VAL A 586 -15.50 -15.32 36.12
N ARG A 587 -14.74 -15.96 35.22
CA ARG A 587 -14.96 -17.36 34.85
C ARG A 587 -13.61 -17.98 34.49
N ASP A 588 -13.31 -19.13 35.07
CA ASP A 588 -12.12 -19.94 34.77
C ASP A 588 -10.77 -19.17 34.88
N GLY A 589 -10.65 -18.27 35.87
CA GLY A 589 -9.42 -17.50 36.13
C GLY A 589 -9.27 -16.19 35.35
N ILE A 590 -10.13 -15.94 34.37
CA ILE A 590 -10.12 -14.71 33.56
C ILE A 590 -11.04 -13.66 34.21
N ARG A 591 -10.55 -12.43 34.36
CA ARG A 591 -11.35 -11.27 34.83
C ARG A 591 -11.53 -10.27 33.70
N LEU A 592 -12.79 -10.04 33.33
CA LEU A 592 -13.15 -9.00 32.36
C LEU A 592 -13.46 -7.69 33.10
N TYR A 593 -12.86 -6.59 32.68
CA TYR A 593 -13.15 -5.24 33.18
C TYR A 593 -13.61 -4.35 32.02
N VAL A 594 -14.84 -3.85 32.12
CA VAL A 594 -15.42 -2.93 31.13
C VAL A 594 -15.61 -1.57 31.79
N GLN A 595 -15.06 -0.51 31.17
CA GLN A 595 -15.24 0.86 31.65
C GLN A 595 -15.69 1.75 30.49
N ALA A 596 -16.78 2.48 30.71
CA ALA A 596 -17.33 3.42 29.76
C ALA A 596 -17.13 4.86 30.25
N TRP A 597 -16.74 5.75 29.35
CA TRP A 597 -16.54 7.18 29.64
C TRP A 597 -17.38 8.04 28.70
N ARG A 598 -17.96 9.13 29.21
CA ARG A 598 -18.68 10.15 28.43
C ARG A 598 -17.96 11.49 28.54
N ASN A 599 -17.79 12.19 27.42
CA ASN A 599 -17.13 13.50 27.38
C ASN A 599 -17.85 14.52 28.29
N PRO A 600 -17.19 15.11 29.31
CA PRO A 600 -17.81 16.10 30.20
C PRO A 600 -17.87 17.52 29.61
N GLU A 601 -17.08 17.82 28.57
CA GLU A 601 -17.08 19.10 27.84
C GLU A 601 -17.58 18.89 26.40
N PRO A 602 -18.91 18.76 26.20
CA PRO A 602 -19.51 18.43 24.91
C PRO A 602 -19.19 19.44 23.79
N GLU A 603 -18.80 20.66 24.14
CA GLU A 603 -18.47 21.74 23.20
C GLU A 603 -17.02 21.75 22.70
N ARG A 604 -16.11 20.98 23.30
CA ARG A 604 -14.70 20.92 22.89
C ARG A 604 -14.37 19.61 22.16
N ARG A 605 -13.58 19.71 21.08
CA ARG A 605 -13.09 18.54 20.34
C ARG A 605 -11.90 17.91 21.05
N ILE A 606 -11.95 16.59 21.17
CA ILE A 606 -10.81 15.77 21.62
C ILE A 606 -9.77 15.79 20.50
N ARG A 607 -8.56 16.27 20.81
CA ARG A 607 -7.46 16.43 19.84
C ARG A 607 -6.47 15.27 19.85
N ALA A 608 -6.28 14.64 21.01
CA ALA A 608 -5.42 13.46 21.18
C ALA A 608 -5.82 12.70 22.45
N ILE A 609 -5.60 11.39 22.42
CA ILE A 609 -5.65 10.51 23.59
C ILE A 609 -4.25 9.95 23.77
N ARG A 610 -3.60 10.25 24.89
CA ARG A 610 -2.25 9.80 25.22
C ARG A 610 -2.30 8.77 26.33
N LEU A 611 -1.59 7.67 26.16
CA LEU A 611 -1.37 6.67 27.19
C LEU A 611 -0.02 6.94 27.85
N GLU A 612 0.00 7.25 29.15
CA GLU A 612 1.23 7.47 29.90
C GLU A 612 1.41 6.41 30.98
N ARG A 613 2.65 5.91 31.10
CA ARG A 613 3.07 5.01 32.18
C ARG A 613 3.47 5.86 33.38
N SER A 614 2.77 5.72 34.50
CA SER A 614 3.12 6.41 35.74
C SER A 614 4.39 5.81 36.36
N GLU A 615 5.38 6.65 36.69
CA GLU A 615 6.64 6.25 37.33
C GLU A 615 6.50 5.89 38.83
N ALA A 616 5.33 6.08 39.44
CA ALA A 616 5.16 5.92 40.87
C ALA A 616 4.73 4.50 41.29
N GLY A 617 5.55 3.47 40.97
CA GLY A 617 5.53 2.16 41.64
C GLY A 617 4.19 1.41 41.73
N LYS A 618 3.18 1.82 40.96
CA LYS A 618 1.85 1.23 40.87
C LYS A 618 1.44 1.28 39.41
N HIS A 619 1.12 0.09 38.88
CA HIS A 619 0.80 -0.16 37.48
C HIS A 619 -0.54 0.49 37.13
N PHE A 620 -0.51 1.76 36.76
CA PHE A 620 -1.66 2.49 36.24
C PHE A 620 -1.36 2.95 34.82
N ILE A 621 -2.35 2.78 33.95
CA ILE A 621 -2.38 3.38 32.61
C ILE A 621 -3.17 4.69 32.74
N TRP A 622 -2.54 5.82 32.45
CA TRP A 622 -3.22 7.11 32.43
C TRP A 622 -3.69 7.42 31.01
N LEU A 623 -4.96 7.80 30.86
CA LEU A 623 -5.54 8.32 29.62
C LEU A 623 -5.56 9.85 29.71
N GLY A 624 -4.58 10.50 29.10
CA GLY A 624 -4.57 11.96 28.94
C GLY A 624 -5.36 12.36 27.70
N VAL A 625 -6.41 13.15 27.86
CA VAL A 625 -7.20 13.69 26.74
C VAL A 625 -6.85 15.17 26.57
N SER A 626 -6.27 15.55 25.43
CA SER A 626 -5.99 16.96 25.15
C SER A 626 -7.12 17.57 24.32
N TYR A 627 -7.60 18.75 24.72
CA TYR A 627 -8.62 19.52 24.01
C TYR A 627 -7.97 20.70 23.28
N GLY A 628 -8.36 20.94 22.02
CA GLY A 628 -8.03 22.17 21.30
C GLY A 628 -9.10 23.24 21.49
N ILE A 629 -8.71 24.52 21.46
CA ILE A 629 -9.65 25.66 21.36
C ILE A 629 -10.10 25.79 19.91
#